data_AF-A0A075R5X4-F1
#
_entry.id   AF-A0A075R5X4-F1
#
_cell.length_a   1.000
_cell.length_b   1.000
_cell.length_c   1.000
_cell.angle_alpha   90.00
_cell.angle_beta   90.00
_cell.angle_gamma   90.00
#
_symmetry.space_group_name_H-M   'P 1'
#
loop_
_entity.id
_entity.type
_entity.pdbx_description
1 polymer ?
#
loop_
_entity_poly.entity_id
_entity_poly.type
_entity_poly.pdbx_seq_one_letter_code
_entity_poly.pdbx_strand_id
1 'polypeptide(L)'
;MINVLIIFSGIIVLLMIAIRFWLAKKRLVHEVRLIHTLQKQLGTSFSTIILVDYASPNFKSIDHLLAQGENKKIIVFFSAPDWLITIKAKLWKNHLVVNSSSFSWFTPLLHNNPVLVQRHHKIFHFSDSYEYVRFVMTEKEELIS
;
A
#
# COMPACT_ATOMS: atom_id res chain seq x y z
N MET A 1 19.04 -28.86 39.15
CA MET A 1 17.79 -28.07 38.97
C MET A 1 18.02 -26.80 38.15
N ILE A 2 19.05 -25.99 38.46
CA ILE A 2 19.36 -24.75 37.72
C ILE A 2 19.62 -25.00 36.22
N ASN A 3 20.40 -26.02 35.85
CA ASN A 3 20.67 -26.33 34.43
C ASN A 3 19.39 -26.70 33.64
N VAL A 4 18.43 -27.35 34.29
CA VAL A 4 17.17 -27.73 33.67
C VAL A 4 16.31 -26.50 33.39
N LEU A 5 16.26 -25.54 34.31
CA LEU A 5 15.57 -24.25 34.12
C LEU A 5 16.16 -23.42 32.96
N ILE A 6 17.50 -23.39 32.84
CA ILE A 6 18.18 -22.68 31.74
C ILE A 6 17.82 -23.30 30.39
N ILE A 7 17.78 -24.63 30.29
CA ILE A 7 17.42 -25.34 29.07
C ILE A 7 15.96 -25.04 28.67
N PHE A 8 15.01 -25.11 29.62
CA PHE A 8 13.61 -24.77 29.34
C PHE A 8 13.43 -23.30 28.90
N SER A 9 14.12 -22.37 29.55
CA SER A 9 14.11 -20.96 29.15
C SER A 9 14.62 -20.77 27.72
N GLY A 10 15.70 -21.46 27.33
CA GLY A 10 16.24 -21.40 25.97
C GLY A 10 15.26 -21.93 24.91
N ILE A 11 14.58 -23.04 25.22
CA ILE A 11 13.56 -23.63 24.33
C ILE A 11 12.39 -22.65 24.14
N ILE A 12 11.90 -22.01 25.20
CA ILE A 12 10.79 -21.05 25.12
C ILE A 12 11.15 -19.86 24.22
N VAL A 13 12.37 -19.33 24.34
CA VAL A 13 12.84 -18.22 23.48
C VAL A 13 12.93 -18.64 22.01
N LEU A 14 13.47 -19.83 21.73
CA LEU A 14 13.50 -20.38 20.37
C LEU A 14 12.09 -20.57 19.79
N LEU A 15 11.15 -21.04 20.60
CA LEU A 15 9.76 -21.23 20.21
C LEU A 15 9.08 -19.88 19.88
N MET A 16 9.32 -18.84 20.70
CA MET A 16 8.82 -17.49 20.42
C MET A 16 9.38 -16.92 19.09
N ILE A 17 10.67 -17.13 18.81
CA ILE A 17 11.29 -16.69 17.55
C ILE A 17 10.68 -17.43 16.36
N ALA A 18 10.51 -18.76 16.46
CA ALA A 18 9.91 -19.56 15.41
C ALA A 18 8.46 -19.13 15.12
N ILE A 19 7.67 -18.87 16.17
CA ILE A 19 6.29 -18.35 16.05
C ILE A 19 6.30 -16.99 15.35
N ARG A 20 7.16 -16.05 15.77
CA ARG A 20 7.27 -14.72 15.13
C ARG A 20 7.63 -14.83 13.66
N PHE A 21 8.58 -15.69 13.31
CA PHE A 21 8.99 -15.94 11.93
C PHE A 21 7.85 -16.54 11.10
N TRP A 22 7.13 -17.51 11.64
CA TRP A 22 5.99 -18.13 10.95
C TRP A 22 4.85 -17.12 10.72
N LEU A 23 4.53 -16.30 11.72
CA LEU A 23 3.54 -15.23 11.60
C LEU A 23 3.95 -14.19 10.55
N ALA A 24 5.21 -13.78 10.52
CA ALA A 24 5.73 -12.85 9.51
C ALA A 24 5.60 -13.42 8.09
N LYS A 25 5.98 -14.70 7.90
CA LYS A 25 5.83 -15.39 6.61
C LYS A 25 4.36 -15.49 6.19
N LYS A 26 3.47 -15.85 7.12
CA LYS A 26 2.02 -15.95 6.87
C LYS A 26 1.43 -14.60 6.44
N ARG A 27 1.87 -13.51 7.08
CA ARG A 27 1.46 -12.15 6.74
C ARG A 27 1.85 -11.77 5.31
N LEU A 28 3.11 -11.98 4.93
CA LEU A 28 3.59 -11.67 3.57
C LEU A 28 2.80 -12.42 2.49
N VAL A 29 2.56 -13.72 2.67
CA VAL A 29 1.76 -14.52 1.73
C VAL A 29 0.33 -14.00 1.62
N HIS A 30 -0.25 -13.58 2.75
CA HIS A 30 -1.59 -13.01 2.77
C HIS A 30 -1.65 -11.68 2.01
N GLU A 31 -0.70 -10.78 2.24
CA GLU A 31 -0.64 -9.46 1.58
C GLU A 31 -0.49 -9.59 0.06
N VAL A 32 0.42 -10.45 -0.40
CA VAL A 32 0.58 -10.74 -1.85
C VAL A 32 -0.73 -11.28 -2.45
N ARG A 33 -1.42 -12.17 -1.72
CA ARG A 33 -2.70 -12.72 -2.17
C ARG A 33 -3.77 -11.64 -2.27
N LEU A 34 -3.88 -10.75 -1.28
CA LEU A 34 -4.83 -9.63 -1.31
C LEU A 34 -4.61 -8.72 -2.51
N ILE A 35 -3.36 -8.35 -2.79
CA ILE A 35 -3.01 -7.51 -3.94
C ILE A 35 -3.37 -8.23 -5.24
N HIS A 36 -3.06 -9.52 -5.35
CA HIS A 36 -3.41 -10.31 -6.53
C HIS A 36 -4.93 -10.43 -6.74
N THR A 37 -5.69 -10.64 -5.65
CA THR A 37 -7.16 -10.64 -5.69
C THR A 37 -7.70 -9.30 -6.14
N LEU A 38 -7.13 -8.20 -5.62
CA LEU A 38 -7.51 -6.84 -6.02
C LEU A 38 -7.25 -6.60 -7.51
N GLN A 39 -6.05 -6.92 -7.99
CA GLN A 39 -5.67 -6.79 -9.40
C GLN A 39 -6.59 -7.60 -10.31
N LYS A 40 -6.95 -8.82 -9.89
CA LYS A 40 -7.92 -9.67 -10.61
C LYS A 40 -9.32 -9.05 -10.65
N GLN A 41 -9.81 -8.50 -9.55
CA GLN A 41 -11.12 -7.85 -9.50
C GLN A 41 -11.18 -6.56 -10.32
N LEU A 42 -10.10 -5.79 -10.31
CA LEU A 42 -9.99 -4.55 -11.08
C LEU A 42 -9.61 -4.77 -12.55
N GLY A 43 -9.29 -6.02 -12.94
CA GLY A 43 -8.90 -6.37 -14.30
C GLY A 43 -7.60 -5.72 -14.78
N THR A 44 -6.67 -5.45 -13.86
CA THR A 44 -5.49 -4.60 -14.14
C THR A 44 -4.28 -4.96 -13.28
N SER A 45 -3.10 -4.90 -13.88
CA SER A 45 -1.81 -5.10 -13.20
C SER A 45 -1.10 -3.77 -13.01
N PHE A 46 -1.46 -3.04 -11.95
CA PHE A 46 -0.77 -1.81 -11.57
C PHE A 46 0.33 -2.08 -10.55
N SER A 47 1.46 -1.38 -10.72
CA SER A 47 2.64 -1.48 -9.86
C SER A 47 2.58 -0.56 -8.64
N THR A 48 1.64 0.38 -8.58
CA THR A 48 1.54 1.35 -7.49
C THR A 48 0.09 1.52 -7.06
N ILE A 49 -0.15 1.42 -5.76
CA ILE A 49 -1.45 1.62 -5.12
C ILE A 49 -1.26 2.67 -4.03
N ILE A 50 -2.08 3.71 -4.02
CA ILE A 50 -2.07 4.75 -2.99
C ILE A 50 -3.44 4.90 -2.36
N LEU A 51 -3.46 5.21 -1.07
CA LEU A 51 -4.62 5.69 -0.33
C LEU A 51 -4.56 7.21 -0.27
N VAL A 52 -5.67 7.83 -0.67
CA VAL A 52 -5.86 9.27 -0.61
C VAL A 52 -7.14 9.52 0.17
N ASP A 53 -7.05 10.38 1.18
CA ASP A 53 -8.19 10.85 1.94
C ASP A 53 -8.43 12.33 1.60
N TYR A 54 -9.65 12.68 1.21
CA TYR A 54 -10.01 14.07 0.93
C TYR A 54 -9.94 14.96 2.17
N ALA A 55 -10.07 14.39 3.37
CA ALA A 55 -9.95 15.11 4.63
C ALA A 55 -8.49 15.37 5.04
N SER A 56 -7.52 14.78 4.33
CA SER A 56 -6.10 14.99 4.60
C SER A 56 -5.67 16.41 4.26
N PRO A 57 -4.82 17.06 5.09
CA PRO A 57 -4.29 18.39 4.79
C PRO A 57 -3.47 18.42 3.48
N ASN A 58 -2.90 17.28 3.09
CA ASN A 58 -2.09 17.15 1.88
C ASN A 58 -2.92 16.87 0.62
N PHE A 59 -4.24 16.71 0.74
CA PHE A 59 -5.11 16.34 -0.38
C PHE A 59 -4.97 17.29 -1.57
N LYS A 60 -4.97 18.60 -1.35
CA LYS A 60 -4.88 19.60 -2.43
C LYS A 60 -3.59 19.44 -3.24
N SER A 61 -2.48 19.13 -2.56
CA SER A 61 -1.18 18.92 -3.21
C SER A 61 -1.15 17.60 -3.98
N ILE A 62 -1.67 16.52 -3.40
CA ILE A 62 -1.80 15.22 -4.08
C ILE A 62 -2.71 15.34 -5.30
N ASP A 63 -3.84 16.04 -5.18
CA ASP A 63 -4.79 16.26 -6.26
C ASP A 63 -4.15 16.97 -7.45
N HIS A 64 -3.35 18.00 -7.19
CA HIS A 64 -2.59 18.70 -8.22
C HIS A 64 -1.56 17.79 -8.90
N LEU A 65 -0.82 16.99 -8.12
CA LEU A 65 0.18 16.06 -8.65
C LEU A 65 -0.46 14.95 -9.50
N LEU A 66 -1.58 14.38 -9.06
CA LEU A 66 -2.33 13.36 -9.81
C LEU A 66 -3.02 13.93 -11.05
N ALA A 67 -3.40 15.20 -11.04
CA ALA A 67 -3.95 15.86 -12.23
C ALA A 67 -2.88 16.10 -13.31
N GLN A 68 -1.63 16.29 -12.90
CA GLN A 68 -0.50 16.58 -13.79
C GLN A 68 0.32 15.33 -14.16
N GLY A 69 0.17 14.23 -13.41
CA GLY A 69 0.91 12.99 -13.60
C GLY A 69 0.54 12.28 -14.90
N GLU A 70 1.39 12.41 -15.93
CA GLU A 70 1.19 11.72 -17.22
C GLU A 70 1.95 10.39 -17.33
N ASN A 71 3.02 10.20 -16.55
CA ASN A 71 3.99 9.15 -16.82
C ASN A 71 3.74 7.81 -16.10
N LYS A 72 2.82 7.74 -15.13
CA LYS A 72 2.64 6.50 -14.34
C LYS A 72 1.19 6.25 -13.99
N LYS A 73 0.69 5.07 -14.37
CA LYS A 73 -0.65 4.63 -13.98
C LYS A 73 -0.62 4.10 -12.54
N ILE A 74 -1.50 4.62 -11.70
CA ILE A 74 -1.58 4.33 -10.26
C ILE A 74 -3.02 3.93 -9.94
N ILE A 75 -3.21 2.99 -9.00
CA ILE A 75 -4.52 2.78 -8.37
C ILE A 75 -4.65 3.74 -7.20
N VAL A 76 -5.67 4.60 -7.24
CA VAL A 76 -5.97 5.56 -6.18
C VAL A 76 -7.20 5.07 -5.43
N PHE A 77 -6.99 4.57 -4.23
CA PHE A 77 -8.06 4.33 -3.26
C PHE A 77 -8.44 5.67 -2.66
N PHE A 78 -9.60 6.17 -3.07
CA PHE A 78 -10.05 7.48 -2.65
C PHE A 78 -11.11 7.33 -1.54
N SER A 79 -10.79 7.85 -0.37
CA SER A 79 -11.75 8.06 0.72
C SER A 79 -12.34 9.45 0.52
N ALA A 80 -13.59 9.49 0.05
CA ALA A 80 -14.32 10.72 -0.25
C ALA A 80 -15.81 10.39 -0.48
N PRO A 81 -16.71 11.40 -0.45
CA PRO A 81 -18.07 11.25 -0.93
C PRO A 81 -18.13 10.88 -2.43
N ASP A 82 -19.15 10.11 -2.83
CA ASP A 82 -19.27 9.56 -4.20
C ASP A 82 -19.24 10.63 -5.32
N TRP A 83 -19.83 11.79 -5.06
CA TRP A 83 -19.83 12.90 -6.02
C TRP A 83 -18.40 13.39 -6.31
N LEU A 84 -17.55 13.45 -5.29
CA LEU A 84 -16.17 13.92 -5.42
C LEU A 84 -15.31 12.85 -6.11
N ILE A 85 -15.54 11.56 -5.81
CA ILE A 85 -14.89 10.44 -6.49
C ILE A 85 -15.16 10.50 -7.98
N THR A 86 -16.42 10.71 -8.37
CA THR A 86 -16.82 10.79 -9.78
C THR A 86 -16.13 11.96 -10.51
N ILE A 87 -16.01 13.11 -9.86
CA ILE A 87 -15.31 14.28 -10.42
C ILE A 87 -13.81 13.97 -10.57
N LYS A 88 -13.17 13.43 -9.53
CA LYS A 88 -11.72 13.14 -9.54
C LYS A 88 -11.34 12.00 -10.48
N ALA A 89 -12.18 10.98 -10.64
CA ALA A 89 -12.00 9.95 -11.65
C ALA A 89 -11.94 10.52 -13.08
N LYS A 90 -12.68 11.60 -13.36
CA LYS A 90 -12.61 12.30 -14.66
C LYS A 90 -11.40 13.22 -14.79
N LEU A 91 -10.87 13.73 -13.68
CA LEU A 91 -9.71 14.62 -13.66
C LEU A 91 -8.41 13.81 -13.78
N TRP A 92 -8.29 12.73 -13.02
CA TRP A 92 -7.14 11.84 -12.94
C TRP A 92 -7.18 10.73 -14.00
N LYS A 93 -7.39 11.09 -15.27
CA LYS A 93 -7.68 10.13 -16.36
C LYS A 93 -6.63 9.05 -16.58
N ASN A 94 -5.38 9.32 -16.19
CA ASN A 94 -4.26 8.38 -16.32
C ASN A 94 -4.19 7.36 -15.17
N HIS A 95 -5.05 7.51 -14.16
CA HIS A 95 -5.05 6.71 -12.94
C HIS A 95 -6.39 5.97 -12.80
N LEU A 96 -6.37 4.84 -12.11
CA LEU A 96 -7.60 4.12 -11.76
C LEU A 96 -8.05 4.58 -10.38
N VAL A 97 -9.15 5.33 -10.33
CA VAL A 97 -9.74 5.79 -9.07
C VAL A 97 -10.79 4.80 -8.60
N VAL A 98 -10.66 4.31 -7.37
CA VAL A 98 -11.62 3.40 -6.75
C VAL A 98 -12.12 3.98 -5.44
N ASN A 99 -13.42 3.80 -5.18
CA ASN A 99 -13.97 4.14 -3.87
C ASN A 99 -13.38 3.18 -2.83
N SER A 100 -12.67 3.73 -1.85
CA SER A 100 -12.06 2.94 -0.77
C SER A 100 -13.08 2.10 0.00
N SER A 101 -14.29 2.61 0.19
CA SER A 101 -15.38 1.91 0.91
C SER A 101 -15.82 0.62 0.21
N SER A 102 -15.77 0.58 -1.12
CA SER A 102 -16.10 -0.62 -1.93
C SER A 102 -15.10 -1.76 -1.73
N PHE A 103 -13.94 -1.45 -1.15
CA PHE A 103 -12.85 -2.39 -0.90
C PHE A 103 -12.45 -2.38 0.58
N SER A 104 -13.45 -2.38 1.47
CA SER A 104 -13.28 -2.42 2.93
C SER A 104 -12.42 -3.60 3.42
N TRP A 105 -12.36 -4.69 2.68
CA TRP A 105 -11.49 -5.84 2.96
C TRP A 105 -10.00 -5.58 2.66
N PHE A 106 -9.69 -4.60 1.81
CA PHE A 106 -8.32 -4.23 1.41
C PHE A 106 -7.81 -2.98 2.12
N THR A 107 -8.69 -2.00 2.40
CA THR A 107 -8.32 -0.74 3.06
C THR A 107 -7.53 -0.87 4.37
N PRO A 108 -7.70 -1.91 5.22
CA PRO A 108 -6.86 -2.06 6.41
C PRO A 108 -5.37 -2.25 6.09
N LEU A 109 -5.04 -2.81 4.92
CA LEU A 109 -3.66 -2.94 4.46
C LEU A 109 -3.02 -1.57 4.17
N LEU A 110 -3.84 -0.63 3.69
CA LEU A 110 -3.42 0.72 3.31
C LEU A 110 -3.42 1.71 4.49
N HIS A 111 -4.15 1.44 5.58
CA HIS A 111 -4.28 2.40 6.69
C HIS A 111 -2.93 2.71 7.37
N ASN A 112 -2.08 1.70 7.51
CA ASN A 112 -0.74 1.85 8.09
C ASN A 112 0.36 2.06 7.04
N ASN A 113 0.05 1.77 5.78
CA ASN A 113 0.97 1.85 4.65
C ASN A 113 0.21 2.45 3.47
N PRO A 114 0.00 3.78 3.47
CA PRO A 114 -0.88 4.43 2.51
C PRO A 114 -0.36 4.34 1.08
N VAL A 115 0.88 3.86 0.87
CA VAL A 115 1.41 3.54 -0.45
C VAL A 115 1.95 2.11 -0.47
N LEU A 116 1.56 1.36 -1.50
CA LEU A 116 2.11 0.06 -1.85
C LEU A 116 2.71 0.12 -3.26
N VAL A 117 3.96 -0.29 -3.39
CA VAL A 117 4.66 -0.36 -4.68
C VAL A 117 5.15 -1.77 -4.92
N GLN A 118 4.70 -2.38 -6.01
CA GLN A 118 5.16 -3.69 -6.46
C GLN A 118 6.27 -3.52 -7.50
N ARG A 119 7.49 -3.97 -7.17
CA ARG A 119 8.65 -4.02 -8.08
C ARG A 119 9.36 -5.37 -7.92
N HIS A 120 9.68 -6.03 -9.04
CA HIS A 120 10.46 -7.28 -9.06
C HIS A 120 10.00 -8.32 -8.01
N HIS A 121 8.69 -8.57 -7.91
CA HIS A 121 8.07 -9.50 -6.93
C HIS A 121 8.18 -9.11 -5.45
N LYS A 122 8.68 -7.91 -5.14
CA LYS A 122 8.68 -7.33 -3.80
C LYS A 122 7.64 -6.23 -3.70
N ILE A 123 7.05 -6.11 -2.51
CA ILE A 123 6.14 -5.04 -2.15
C ILE A 123 6.90 -4.10 -1.23
N PHE A 124 6.93 -2.83 -1.59
CA PHE A 124 7.48 -1.74 -0.80
C PHE A 124 6.33 -0.94 -0.21
N HIS A 125 6.48 -0.57 1.05
CA HIS A 125 5.51 0.21 1.79
C HIS A 125 6.07 1.60 2.04
N PHE A 126 5.28 2.64 1.81
CA PHE A 126 5.63 3.99 2.22
C PHE A 126 4.54 4.54 3.14
N SER A 127 4.98 5.22 4.19
CA SER A 127 4.12 5.78 5.23
C SER A 127 3.43 7.07 4.82
N ASP A 128 3.87 7.70 3.72
CA ASP A 128 3.38 9.01 3.29
C ASP A 128 3.04 9.01 1.78
N SER A 129 1.76 9.13 1.47
CA SER A 129 1.26 9.23 0.09
C SER A 129 1.71 10.51 -0.60
N TYR A 130 1.81 11.63 0.12
CA TYR A 130 2.20 12.90 -0.48
C TYR A 130 3.67 12.88 -0.90
N GLU A 131 4.58 12.52 0.02
CA GLU A 131 6.01 12.48 -0.29
C GLU A 131 6.31 11.48 -1.42
N TYR A 132 5.67 10.31 -1.42
CA TYR A 132 5.84 9.34 -2.50
C TYR A 132 5.34 9.88 -3.85
N VAL A 133 4.12 10.44 -3.90
CA VAL A 133 3.57 10.98 -5.14
C VAL A 133 4.39 12.17 -5.63
N ARG A 134 4.86 13.03 -4.72
CA ARG A 134 5.75 14.15 -5.04
C ARG A 134 7.05 13.64 -5.65
N PHE A 135 7.72 12.68 -5.03
CA PHE A 135 8.95 12.07 -5.54
C PHE A 135 8.73 11.50 -6.95
N VAL A 136 7.76 10.61 -7.11
CA VAL A 136 7.54 9.89 -8.38
C VAL A 136 7.03 10.78 -9.51
N MET A 137 6.27 11.83 -9.20
CA MET A 137 5.69 12.73 -10.21
C MET A 137 6.60 13.93 -10.53
N THR A 138 7.50 14.32 -9.63
CA THR A 138 8.36 15.51 -9.79
C THR A 138 9.79 15.15 -10.16
N GLU A 139 10.33 14.08 -9.58
CA GLU A 139 11.67 13.58 -9.92
C GLU A 139 11.53 12.40 -10.88
N LYS A 140 12.23 12.48 -12.03
CA LYS A 140 12.42 11.29 -12.87
C LYS A 140 13.10 10.23 -12.00
N GLU A 141 12.51 9.05 -11.95
CA GLU A 141 12.95 7.84 -11.22
C GLU A 141 14.33 7.29 -11.67
N GLU A 142 15.27 8.13 -12.11
CA GLU A 142 16.62 7.76 -12.57
C GLU A 142 17.63 7.55 -11.43
N LEU A 143 17.31 7.89 -10.18
CA LEU A 143 18.29 7.89 -9.07
C LEU A 143 18.28 6.64 -8.16
N ILE A 144 17.47 5.63 -8.47
CA ILE A 144 17.48 4.35 -7.71
C ILE A 144 17.40 3.17 -8.70
N SER A 145 18.31 3.15 -9.67
CA SER A 145 18.58 1.97 -10.53
C SER A 145 19.52 1.01 -9.83
#